data_AF-A0A962TIH4-F1
#
_entry.id   AF-A0A962TIH4-F1
#
_cell.length_a   1.000
_cell.length_b   1.000
_cell.length_c   1.000
_cell.angle_alpha   90.00
_cell.angle_beta   90.00
_cell.angle_gamma   90.00
#
_symmetry.space_group_name_H-M   'P 1'
#
loop_
_entity.id
_entity.type
_entity.pdbx_description
1 polymer ?
#
loop_
_entity_poly.entity_id
_entity_poly.type
_entity_poly.pdbx_seq_one_letter_code
_entity_poly.pdbx_strand_id
1 'polypeptide(L)'
;MPGRMEFQFNVPKSNANLSTRRDPTAPFDILIMADLSARAHRETPGLLVDLANRPLLAVDVDSLDAVMARLAPKLRLAPMTDNDVALTISFNQLDDFHPDALYQRLEVFQALRRTRARLLNPASFAQAVAELTPSPPAETVQTEPAPVEGEAELLERLLGQAPTQPAMARPADAGAAAIQSLVQAIVQPHIVHTDARQPAWVAAVDATIGDQLRMILHQPAFQALEATWRSVQGLIADLDSDAVRVFLLDVTRQELLTDLHSAGGDPKATSLYTLLVDQGARMPDGPSWSLLV
;
A
#
# COMPACT_ATOMS: atom_id res chain seq x y z
N MET A 1 -21.23 36.85 61.89
CA MET A 1 -19.92 36.17 61.84
C MET A 1 -20.14 34.78 61.25
N PRO A 2 -19.90 34.54 59.94
CA PRO A 2 -20.02 33.19 59.39
C PRO A 2 -18.81 32.36 59.81
N GLY A 3 -19.06 31.19 60.42
CA GLY A 3 -18.03 30.25 60.86
C GLY A 3 -17.36 29.57 59.67
N ARG A 4 -16.03 29.64 59.62
CA ARG A 4 -15.19 28.98 58.63
C ARG A 4 -15.11 27.49 58.97
N MET A 5 -15.70 26.64 58.13
CA MET A 5 -15.49 25.18 58.23
C MET A 5 -14.15 24.84 57.58
N GLU A 6 -13.19 24.40 58.39
CA GLU A 6 -11.94 23.79 57.90
C GLU A 6 -12.15 22.28 57.77
N PHE A 7 -12.01 21.78 56.55
CA PHE A 7 -12.02 20.34 56.27
C PHE A 7 -10.59 19.82 56.34
N GLN A 8 -10.26 19.07 57.40
CA GLN A 8 -9.04 18.27 57.45
C GLN A 8 -9.28 16.94 56.73
N PHE A 9 -8.69 16.81 55.54
CA PHE A 9 -8.55 15.53 54.86
C PHE A 9 -7.40 14.76 55.51
N ASN A 10 -7.72 13.72 56.28
CA ASN A 10 -6.73 12.76 56.74
C ASN A 10 -6.75 11.57 55.77
N VAL A 11 -5.82 11.58 54.82
CA VAL A 11 -5.63 10.46 53.89
C VAL A 11 -5.01 9.30 54.69
N PRO A 12 -5.68 8.15 54.83
CA PRO A 12 -5.08 7.01 55.50
C PRO A 12 -3.83 6.60 54.72
N LYS A 13 -2.69 6.52 55.40
CA LYS A 13 -1.46 5.93 54.84
C LYS A 13 -1.80 4.49 54.47
N SER A 14 -2.11 4.27 53.19
CA SER A 14 -2.16 2.93 52.63
C SER A 14 -0.82 2.28 52.96
N ASN A 15 -0.86 1.10 53.61
CA ASN A 15 0.30 0.26 53.78
C ASN A 15 0.80 -0.09 52.37
N ALA A 16 1.70 0.76 51.87
CA ALA A 16 2.47 0.50 50.68
C ALA A 16 3.33 -0.73 51.01
N ASN A 17 2.78 -1.91 50.70
CA ASN A 17 3.58 -3.08 50.44
C ASN A 17 4.57 -2.69 49.34
N LEU A 18 5.76 -2.31 49.79
CA LEU A 18 7.04 -2.36 49.10
C LEU A 18 6.91 -2.20 47.57
N SER A 19 6.78 -0.97 47.09
CA SER A 19 7.40 -0.65 45.79
C SER A 19 8.88 -0.94 45.97
N THR A 20 9.30 -2.13 45.55
CA THR A 20 10.71 -2.52 45.53
C THR A 20 11.42 -1.46 44.70
N ARG A 21 12.26 -0.65 45.34
CA ARG A 21 13.07 0.35 44.64
C ARG A 21 13.83 -0.41 43.55
N ARG A 22 13.56 -0.05 42.30
CA ARG A 22 14.19 -0.69 41.15
C ARG A 22 15.69 -0.66 41.32
N ASP A 23 16.34 -1.78 41.01
CA ASP A 23 17.78 -1.80 40.93
C ASP A 23 18.23 -0.79 39.84
N PRO A 24 19.00 0.25 40.19
CA PRO A 24 19.42 1.27 39.22
C PRO A 24 20.31 0.71 38.12
N THR A 25 20.82 -0.52 38.24
CA THR A 25 21.58 -1.20 37.19
C THR A 25 20.74 -2.12 36.30
N ALA A 26 19.46 -2.32 36.59
CA ALA A 26 18.59 -3.15 35.77
C ALA A 26 18.17 -2.43 34.47
N PRO A 27 18.10 -3.15 33.33
CA PRO A 27 17.65 -2.56 32.06
C PRO A 27 16.23 -2.04 32.15
N PHE A 28 15.95 -0.96 31.43
CA PHE A 28 14.65 -0.32 31.33
C PHE A 28 13.81 -1.03 30.26
N ASP A 29 13.04 -2.03 30.69
CA ASP A 29 12.15 -2.79 29.80
C ASP A 29 10.83 -2.04 29.53
N ILE A 30 10.51 -1.83 28.25
CA ILE A 30 9.26 -1.22 27.77
C ILE A 30 8.46 -2.32 27.08
N LEU A 31 7.19 -2.49 27.46
CA LEU A 31 6.25 -3.32 26.71
C LEU A 31 5.30 -2.44 25.90
N ILE A 32 5.15 -2.73 24.63
CA ILE A 32 4.18 -2.11 23.74
C ILE A 32 3.11 -3.15 23.40
N MET A 33 1.86 -2.83 23.72
CA MET A 33 0.69 -3.66 23.43
C MET A 33 -0.12 -3.04 22.30
N ALA A 34 -0.18 -3.70 21.15
CA ALA A 34 -0.89 -3.18 19.98
C ALA A 34 -1.41 -4.31 19.07
N ASP A 35 -2.37 -3.99 18.20
CA ASP A 35 -2.83 -4.89 17.14
C ASP A 35 -1.85 -4.90 15.97
N LEU A 36 -0.73 -5.61 16.15
CA LEU A 36 0.39 -5.65 15.21
C LEU A 36 0.09 -6.55 14.01
N SER A 37 -0.76 -7.58 14.20
CA SER A 37 -1.14 -8.53 13.16
C SER A 37 -2.43 -8.15 12.41
N ALA A 38 -3.06 -7.02 12.75
CA ALA A 38 -4.36 -6.56 12.25
C ALA A 38 -5.52 -7.55 12.53
N ARG A 39 -5.48 -8.22 13.68
CA ARG A 39 -6.48 -9.23 14.09
C ARG A 39 -7.87 -8.63 14.20
N ALA A 40 -8.00 -7.38 14.65
CA ALA A 40 -9.30 -6.71 14.76
C ALA A 40 -10.04 -6.63 13.42
N HIS A 41 -9.32 -6.70 12.30
CA HIS A 41 -9.87 -6.62 10.94
C HIS A 41 -9.94 -7.98 10.24
N ARG A 42 -9.42 -9.05 10.86
CA ARG A 42 -9.37 -10.39 10.27
C ARG A 42 -10.26 -11.40 11.01
N GLU A 43 -10.28 -11.34 12.34
CA GLU A 43 -10.82 -12.38 13.20
C GLU A 43 -12.12 -11.94 13.87
N THR A 44 -13.01 -12.89 14.13
CA THR A 44 -14.21 -12.61 14.90
C THR A 44 -13.80 -12.36 16.36
N PRO A 45 -14.28 -11.28 17.02
CA PRO A 45 -13.81 -10.78 18.33
C PRO A 45 -13.79 -11.75 19.54
N GLY A 46 -14.09 -13.04 19.41
CA GLY A 46 -14.25 -13.98 20.52
C GLY A 46 -13.51 -15.32 20.40
N LEU A 47 -12.71 -15.54 19.37
CA LEU A 47 -12.13 -16.87 19.09
C LEU A 47 -10.78 -17.16 19.76
N LEU A 48 -10.07 -16.19 20.32
CA LEU A 48 -8.66 -16.36 20.75
C LEU A 48 -8.34 -15.74 22.11
N VAL A 49 -8.80 -16.33 23.20
CA VAL A 49 -8.38 -15.95 24.57
C VAL A 49 -7.38 -16.96 25.11
N ASP A 50 -6.23 -17.06 24.45
CA ASP A 50 -5.01 -17.57 25.11
C ASP A 50 -3.95 -16.47 25.13
N LEU A 51 -4.21 -15.44 25.95
CA LEU A 51 -3.27 -14.33 26.16
C LEU A 51 -2.09 -14.78 27.04
N ALA A 52 -2.31 -15.72 27.95
CA ALA A 52 -1.31 -16.17 28.92
C ALA A 52 -0.08 -16.82 28.25
N ASN A 53 -0.23 -17.42 27.06
CA ASN A 53 0.87 -18.08 26.34
C ASN A 53 1.38 -17.28 25.13
N ARG A 54 0.98 -16.00 24.97
CA ARG A 54 1.44 -15.21 23.81
C ARG A 54 2.92 -14.87 23.92
N PRO A 55 3.66 -14.94 22.81
CA PRO A 55 5.07 -14.60 22.82
C PRO A 55 5.25 -13.09 23.01
N LEU A 56 6.11 -12.72 23.95
CA LEU A 56 6.66 -11.38 24.08
C LEU A 56 7.87 -11.28 23.15
N LEU A 57 7.83 -10.34 22.20
CA LEU A 57 8.84 -10.24 21.15
C LEU A 57 9.75 -9.06 21.44
N ALA A 58 11.00 -9.33 21.85
CA ALA A 58 12.02 -8.28 21.92
C ALA A 58 12.28 -7.71 20.53
N VAL A 59 12.42 -6.39 20.43
CA VAL A 59 12.63 -5.70 19.16
C VAL A 59 13.65 -4.57 19.30
N ASP A 60 14.51 -4.46 18.30
CA ASP A 60 15.44 -3.35 18.05
C ASP A 60 15.39 -2.94 16.55
N VAL A 61 16.21 -1.97 16.18
CA VAL A 61 16.29 -1.43 14.81
C VAL A 61 16.65 -2.50 13.77
N ASP A 62 17.46 -3.48 14.14
CA ASP A 62 17.93 -4.55 13.24
C ASP A 62 16.94 -5.73 13.18
N SER A 63 16.15 -5.93 14.23
CA SER A 63 15.24 -7.08 14.35
C SER A 63 13.79 -6.78 13.95
N LEU A 64 13.42 -5.51 13.72
CA LEU A 64 12.02 -5.10 13.49
C LEU A 64 11.34 -5.88 12.36
N ASP A 65 11.98 -5.97 11.19
CA ASP A 65 11.42 -6.68 10.04
C ASP A 65 11.32 -8.19 10.29
N ALA A 66 12.25 -8.78 11.05
CA ALA A 66 12.18 -10.19 11.42
C ALA A 66 11.00 -10.48 12.36
N VAL A 67 10.74 -9.57 13.31
CA VAL A 67 9.59 -9.63 14.22
C VAL A 67 8.29 -9.47 13.43
N MET A 68 8.24 -8.52 12.50
CA MET A 68 7.09 -8.32 11.61
C MET A 68 6.82 -9.56 10.75
N ALA A 69 7.83 -10.13 10.11
CA ALA A 69 7.71 -11.36 9.33
C ALA A 69 7.21 -12.55 10.17
N ARG A 70 7.63 -12.63 11.44
CA ARG A 70 7.16 -13.67 12.37
C ARG A 70 5.69 -13.52 12.74
N LEU A 71 5.19 -12.29 12.91
CA LEU A 71 3.78 -12.01 13.15
C LEU A 71 2.93 -12.20 11.88
N ALA A 72 3.55 -12.01 10.71
CA ALA A 72 2.92 -12.06 9.39
C ALA A 72 1.57 -11.30 9.34
N PRO A 73 1.58 -9.96 9.58
CA PRO A 73 0.36 -9.15 9.56
C PRO A 73 -0.47 -9.35 8.29
N LYS A 74 -1.78 -9.56 8.45
CA LYS A 74 -2.71 -9.78 7.34
C LYS A 74 -3.93 -8.89 7.49
N LEU A 75 -4.04 -7.93 6.59
CA LEU A 75 -5.14 -6.99 6.56
C LEU A 75 -6.17 -7.39 5.51
N ARG A 76 -7.42 -7.54 5.94
CA ARG A 76 -8.56 -7.69 5.03
C ARG A 76 -9.23 -6.34 4.84
N LEU A 77 -9.21 -5.84 3.61
CA LEU A 77 -9.90 -4.62 3.23
C LEU A 77 -11.28 -4.97 2.68
N ALA A 78 -12.26 -4.16 3.06
CA ALA A 78 -13.59 -4.23 2.47
C ALA A 78 -13.51 -3.95 0.95
N PRO A 79 -14.41 -4.53 0.14
CA PRO A 79 -14.45 -4.28 -1.28
C PRO A 79 -14.64 -2.78 -1.57
N MET A 80 -13.89 -2.26 -2.54
CA MET A 80 -13.89 -0.83 -2.88
C MET A 80 -15.16 -0.40 -3.63
N THR A 81 -15.78 -1.34 -4.33
CA THR A 81 -17.01 -1.15 -5.10
C THR A 81 -17.92 -2.37 -4.91
N ASP A 82 -19.22 -2.23 -5.20
CA ASP A 82 -20.21 -3.31 -5.06
C ASP A 82 -19.86 -4.60 -5.83
N ASN A 83 -19.02 -4.49 -6.85
CA ASN A 83 -18.62 -5.62 -7.71
C ASN A 83 -17.21 -6.15 -7.40
N ASP A 84 -16.54 -5.58 -6.39
CA ASP A 84 -15.17 -5.94 -6.01
C ASP A 84 -15.18 -7.03 -4.92
N VAL A 85 -14.08 -7.77 -4.84
CA VAL A 85 -13.89 -8.80 -3.82
C VAL A 85 -13.04 -8.22 -2.69
N ALA A 86 -13.28 -8.64 -1.45
CA ALA A 86 -12.47 -8.24 -0.32
C ALA A 86 -10.98 -8.53 -0.58
N LEU A 87 -10.15 -7.50 -0.56
CA LEU A 87 -8.72 -7.59 -0.82
C LEU A 87 -7.99 -7.98 0.46
N THR A 88 -7.17 -9.03 0.40
CA THR A 88 -6.30 -9.42 1.53
C THR A 88 -4.86 -9.06 1.22
N ILE A 89 -4.26 -8.22 2.07
CA ILE A 89 -2.87 -7.77 1.94
C ILE A 89 -2.06 -8.41 3.07
N SER A 90 -0.90 -8.98 2.74
CA SER A 90 0.03 -9.56 3.72
C SER A 90 1.31 -8.75 3.75
N PHE A 91 1.80 -8.45 4.94
CA PHE A 91 3.01 -7.66 5.16
C PHE A 91 4.06 -8.50 5.88
N ASN A 92 5.31 -8.38 5.46
CA ASN A 92 6.44 -9.09 6.06
C ASN A 92 7.52 -8.12 6.58
N GLN A 93 7.57 -6.90 6.05
CA GLN A 93 8.56 -5.87 6.37
C GLN A 93 7.93 -4.49 6.20
N LEU A 94 8.58 -3.44 6.71
CA LEU A 94 8.01 -2.10 6.67
C LEU A 94 7.85 -1.51 5.26
N ASP A 95 8.77 -1.84 4.34
CA ASP A 95 8.72 -1.38 2.95
C ASP A 95 7.50 -1.93 2.18
N ASP A 96 6.83 -2.96 2.70
CA ASP A 96 5.61 -3.50 2.10
C ASP A 96 4.43 -2.53 2.15
N PHE A 97 4.48 -1.51 3.03
CA PHE A 97 3.50 -0.42 3.06
C PHE A 97 3.72 0.61 1.95
N HIS A 98 4.87 0.57 1.25
CA HIS A 98 5.18 1.56 0.21
C HIS A 98 4.23 1.42 -1.00
N PRO A 99 3.77 2.54 -1.61
CA PRO A 99 2.90 2.51 -2.80
C PRO A 99 3.44 1.64 -3.94
N ASP A 100 4.74 1.72 -4.22
CA ASP A 100 5.39 0.90 -5.24
C ASP A 100 5.36 -0.59 -4.92
N ALA A 101 5.56 -0.98 -3.66
CA ALA A 101 5.52 -2.39 -3.25
C ALA A 101 4.10 -2.97 -3.43
N LEU A 102 3.07 -2.20 -3.05
CA LEU A 102 1.68 -2.57 -3.26
C LEU A 102 1.34 -2.73 -4.74
N TYR A 103 1.76 -1.78 -5.57
CA TYR A 103 1.56 -1.83 -7.02
C TYR A 103 2.21 -3.07 -7.66
N GLN A 104 3.40 -3.45 -7.18
CA GLN A 104 4.13 -4.60 -7.71
C GLN A 104 3.56 -5.94 -7.26
N ARG A 105 3.05 -6.03 -6.03
CA ARG A 105 2.68 -7.31 -5.39
C ARG A 105 1.20 -7.67 -5.52
N LEU A 106 0.31 -6.68 -5.55
CA LEU A 106 -1.13 -6.97 -5.55
C LEU A 106 -1.63 -7.40 -6.93
N GLU A 107 -2.45 -8.45 -6.93
CA GLU A 107 -3.05 -9.05 -8.14
C GLU A 107 -3.94 -8.06 -8.90
N VAL A 108 -4.64 -7.17 -8.18
CA VAL A 108 -5.49 -6.12 -8.78
C VAL A 108 -4.71 -5.23 -9.76
N PHE A 109 -3.41 -5.02 -9.52
CA PHE A 109 -2.55 -4.23 -10.40
C PHE A 109 -1.83 -5.06 -11.46
N GLN A 110 -1.86 -6.40 -11.42
CA GLN A 110 -1.25 -7.23 -12.47
C GLN A 110 -1.96 -7.04 -13.81
N ALA A 111 -3.30 -7.06 -13.81
CA ALA A 111 -4.09 -6.83 -15.02
C ALA A 111 -3.79 -5.44 -15.61
N LEU A 112 -3.82 -4.39 -14.78
CA LEU A 112 -3.54 -3.01 -15.19
C LEU A 112 -2.11 -2.84 -15.72
N ARG A 113 -1.11 -3.48 -15.10
CA ARG A 113 0.28 -3.50 -15.60
C ARG A 113 0.42 -4.15 -16.97
N ARG A 114 -0.25 -5.29 -17.19
CA ARG A 114 -0.24 -5.97 -18.51
C ARG A 114 -0.88 -5.09 -19.56
N THR A 115 -2.02 -4.46 -19.25
CA THR A 115 -2.69 -3.51 -20.15
C THR A 115 -1.79 -2.33 -20.47
N ARG A 116 -1.16 -1.72 -19.47
CA ARG A 116 -0.20 -0.62 -19.66
C ARG A 116 0.97 -1.03 -20.56
N ALA A 117 1.57 -2.20 -20.32
CA ALA A 117 2.66 -2.72 -21.15
C ALA A 117 2.22 -2.95 -22.62
N ARG A 118 1.00 -3.47 -22.83
CA ARG A 118 0.43 -3.66 -24.18
C ARG A 118 0.10 -2.33 -24.87
N LEU A 119 -0.31 -1.31 -24.13
CA LEU A 119 -0.55 0.04 -24.65
C LEU A 119 0.76 0.76 -24.99
N LEU A 120 1.86 0.47 -24.29
CA LEU A 120 3.18 1.00 -24.62
C LEU A 120 3.79 0.34 -25.86
N ASN A 121 3.44 -0.92 -26.12
CA ASN A 121 3.86 -1.67 -27.30
C ASN A 121 2.97 -1.34 -28.51
N PRO A 122 3.48 -0.65 -29.55
CA PRO A 122 2.59 -0.14 -30.59
C PRO A 122 2.00 -1.23 -31.48
N ALA A 123 2.65 -2.39 -31.58
CA ALA A 123 2.14 -3.56 -32.30
C ALA A 123 0.90 -4.19 -31.62
N SER A 124 0.74 -4.01 -30.30
CA SER A 124 -0.41 -4.52 -29.53
C SER A 124 -1.43 -3.45 -29.14
N PHE A 125 -1.17 -2.19 -29.49
CA PHE A 125 -1.98 -1.04 -29.09
C PHE A 125 -3.44 -1.16 -29.55
N ALA A 126 -3.66 -1.47 -30.84
CA ALA A 126 -5.01 -1.60 -31.40
C ALA A 126 -5.85 -2.70 -30.70
N GLN A 127 -5.23 -3.81 -30.31
CA GLN A 127 -5.90 -4.89 -29.58
C GLN A 127 -6.23 -4.49 -28.13
N ALA A 128 -5.32 -3.80 -27.45
CA ALA A 128 -5.53 -3.35 -26.08
C ALA A 128 -6.65 -2.30 -25.98
N VAL A 129 -6.73 -1.38 -26.95
CA VAL A 129 -7.84 -0.41 -27.02
C VAL A 129 -9.18 -1.11 -27.29
N ALA A 130 -9.21 -2.12 -28.17
CA ALA A 130 -10.42 -2.88 -28.46
C ALA A 130 -10.96 -3.64 -27.23
N GLU A 131 -10.09 -4.13 -26.34
CA GLU A 131 -10.51 -4.80 -25.09
C GLU A 131 -11.01 -3.83 -24.01
N LEU A 132 -10.49 -2.60 -23.98
CA LEU A 132 -10.89 -1.56 -23.01
C LEU A 132 -12.11 -0.76 -23.46
N THR A 133 -12.42 -0.77 -24.75
CA THR A 133 -13.62 -0.12 -25.28
C THR A 133 -14.78 -1.08 -25.09
N PRO A 134 -15.78 -0.77 -24.25
CA PRO A 134 -16.98 -1.58 -24.19
C PRO A 134 -17.58 -1.62 -25.61
N SER A 135 -17.76 -2.83 -26.14
CA SER A 135 -18.36 -2.99 -27.46
C SER A 135 -19.68 -2.22 -27.48
N PRO A 136 -19.89 -1.29 -28.42
CA PRO A 136 -21.22 -0.74 -28.60
C PRO A 136 -22.19 -1.89 -28.89
N PRO A 137 -23.46 -1.82 -28.45
CA PRO A 137 -24.46 -2.75 -28.96
C PRO A 137 -24.40 -2.69 -30.48
N ALA A 138 -24.28 -3.85 -31.12
CA ALA A 138 -24.09 -3.99 -32.55
C ALA A 138 -25.08 -3.12 -33.32
N GLU A 139 -24.62 -1.97 -33.78
CA GLU A 139 -25.36 -1.10 -34.68
C GLU A 139 -25.18 -1.71 -36.07
N THR A 140 -26.30 -2.20 -36.59
CA THR A 140 -26.46 -2.84 -37.89
C THR A 140 -25.69 -2.09 -38.97
N VAL A 141 -24.79 -2.82 -39.63
CA VAL A 141 -24.10 -2.44 -40.85
C VAL A 141 -25.14 -2.02 -41.90
N GLN A 142 -25.22 -0.72 -42.18
CA GLN A 142 -25.72 -0.22 -43.46
C GLN A 142 -24.51 0.14 -44.31
N THR A 143 -24.29 -0.69 -45.32
CA THR A 143 -23.29 -0.53 -46.37
C THR A 143 -23.70 0.65 -47.25
N GLU A 144 -22.98 1.76 -47.18
CA GLU A 144 -23.08 2.84 -48.16
C GLU A 144 -21.77 2.93 -48.97
N PRO A 145 -21.83 2.89 -50.31
CA PRO A 145 -20.66 2.75 -51.18
C PRO A 145 -19.88 4.06 -51.37
N ALA A 146 -18.58 3.89 -51.65
CA ALA A 146 -17.58 4.93 -51.89
C ALA A 146 -17.98 5.98 -52.95
N PRO A 147 -17.58 7.27 -52.78
CA PRO A 147 -17.73 8.26 -53.83
C PRO A 147 -16.70 8.01 -54.94
N VAL A 148 -17.23 7.88 -56.16
CA VAL A 148 -16.50 7.87 -57.42
C VAL A 148 -15.87 9.24 -57.69
N GLU A 149 -14.58 9.23 -58.00
CA GLU A 149 -13.82 10.36 -58.53
C GLU A 149 -14.52 10.89 -59.79
N GLY A 150 -14.91 12.17 -59.75
CA GLY A 150 -15.66 12.83 -60.80
C GLY A 150 -14.77 13.28 -61.95
N GLU A 151 -15.26 13.04 -63.16
CA GLU A 151 -14.70 13.30 -64.50
C GLU A 151 -14.25 14.76 -64.79
N ALA A 152 -14.24 15.65 -63.80
CA ALA A 152 -13.80 17.04 -63.91
C ALA A 152 -12.28 17.18 -64.07
N GLU A 153 -11.47 16.31 -63.43
CA GLU A 153 -10.00 16.34 -63.54
C GLU A 153 -9.49 15.77 -64.88
N LEU A 154 -10.27 14.90 -65.52
CA LEU A 154 -9.97 14.35 -66.85
C LEU A 154 -10.30 15.34 -67.98
N LEU A 155 -11.27 16.24 -67.76
CA LEU A 155 -11.65 17.31 -68.69
C LEU A 155 -10.64 18.47 -68.71
N GLU A 156 -9.93 18.76 -67.61
CA GLU A 156 -8.84 19.75 -67.59
C GLU A 156 -7.58 19.29 -68.35
N ARG A 157 -7.38 17.97 -68.52
CA ARG A 157 -6.23 17.40 -69.24
C ARG A 157 -6.37 17.42 -70.77
N LEU A 158 -7.56 17.74 -71.29
CA LEU A 158 -7.88 17.81 -72.73
C LEU A 158 -7.91 19.25 -73.29
N LEU A 159 -7.84 20.27 -72.44
CA LEU A 159 -8.04 21.69 -72.81
C LEU A 159 -6.76 22.54 -72.88
N GLY A 160 -5.60 21.91 -73.06
CA GLY A 160 -4.41 22.59 -73.59
C GLY A 160 -3.92 23.78 -72.76
N GLN A 161 -3.34 23.51 -71.59
CA GLN A 161 -2.51 24.47 -70.86
C GLN A 161 -1.09 23.92 -70.73
N ALA A 162 -0.13 24.71 -71.23
CA ALA A 162 1.29 24.39 -71.23
C ALA A 162 1.84 24.35 -69.79
N PRO A 163 2.70 23.38 -69.43
CA PRO A 163 3.31 23.35 -68.11
C PRO A 163 4.30 24.49 -67.96
N THR A 164 3.99 25.44 -67.07
CA THR A 164 4.93 26.42 -66.54
C THR A 164 6.01 25.69 -65.74
N GLN A 165 7.25 25.79 -66.20
CA GLN A 165 8.45 25.26 -65.54
C GLN A 165 8.61 25.83 -64.12
N PRO A 166 8.84 24.99 -63.10
CA PRO A 166 9.53 25.42 -61.90
C PRO A 166 11.02 25.57 -62.20
N ALA A 167 11.59 26.71 -61.79
CA ALA A 167 13.00 27.01 -61.85
C ALA A 167 13.85 25.88 -61.25
N MET A 168 14.93 25.51 -61.93
CA MET A 168 15.96 24.61 -61.43
C MET A 168 16.50 25.10 -60.08
N ALA A 169 16.09 24.43 -59.00
CA ALA A 169 16.86 24.43 -57.77
C ALA A 169 18.23 23.80 -58.05
N ARG A 170 19.28 24.39 -57.48
CA ARG A 170 20.66 23.87 -57.49
C ARG A 170 20.67 22.36 -57.17
N PRO A 171 21.61 21.57 -57.72
CA PRO A 171 21.75 20.19 -57.32
C PRO A 171 22.14 20.16 -55.84
N ALA A 172 21.15 19.96 -54.97
CA ALA A 172 21.40 19.38 -53.66
C ALA A 172 22.03 18.02 -53.95
N ASP A 173 23.19 17.77 -53.35
CA ASP A 173 24.00 16.56 -53.56
C ASP A 173 23.10 15.35 -53.78
N ALA A 174 23.10 14.81 -55.01
CA ALA A 174 22.34 13.61 -55.34
C ALA A 174 22.70 12.45 -54.38
N GLY A 175 23.92 12.47 -53.84
CA GLY A 175 24.36 11.62 -52.73
C GLY A 175 23.64 11.90 -51.41
N ALA A 176 23.43 13.15 -51.00
CA ALA A 176 22.70 13.48 -49.77
C ALA A 176 21.20 13.16 -49.89
N ALA A 177 20.59 13.38 -51.06
CA ALA A 177 19.21 12.98 -51.33
C ALA A 177 19.05 11.45 -51.35
N ALA A 178 19.98 10.72 -51.98
CA ALA A 178 19.99 9.27 -51.97
C ALA A 178 20.22 8.68 -50.57
N ILE A 179 21.11 9.28 -49.77
CA ILE A 179 21.33 8.89 -48.37
C ILE A 179 20.10 9.21 -47.52
N GLN A 180 19.43 10.35 -47.71
CA GLN A 180 18.17 10.66 -47.02
C GLN A 180 17.07 9.66 -47.39
N SER A 181 16.90 9.32 -48.68
CA SER A 181 15.93 8.30 -49.10
C SER A 181 16.28 6.90 -48.58
N LEU A 182 17.57 6.57 -48.48
CA LEU A 182 18.04 5.29 -47.91
C LEU A 182 17.81 5.23 -46.40
N VAL A 183 18.13 6.31 -45.66
CA VAL A 183 17.83 6.44 -44.23
C VAL A 183 16.33 6.37 -44.00
N GLN A 184 15.53 7.04 -44.81
CA GLN A 184 14.07 7.02 -44.70
C GLN A 184 13.47 5.65 -45.06
N ALA A 185 14.04 4.91 -46.01
CA ALA A 185 13.62 3.55 -46.35
C ALA A 185 14.04 2.49 -45.31
N ILE A 186 15.17 2.70 -44.63
CA ILE A 186 15.64 1.84 -43.52
C ILE A 186 14.86 2.15 -42.24
N VAL A 187 14.54 3.43 -42.00
CA VAL A 187 13.85 3.90 -40.80
C VAL A 187 12.33 3.73 -40.94
N GLN A 188 11.72 3.80 -42.12
CA GLN A 188 10.27 3.61 -42.32
C GLN A 188 9.69 2.32 -41.72
N PRO A 189 10.29 1.12 -41.91
CA PRO A 189 9.80 -0.10 -41.26
C PRO A 189 10.05 -0.13 -39.74
N HIS A 190 10.85 0.81 -39.21
CA HIS A 190 11.17 0.98 -37.79
C HIS A 190 10.55 2.25 -37.16
N ILE A 191 9.87 3.11 -37.93
CA ILE A 191 8.92 4.11 -37.42
C ILE A 191 7.68 3.32 -37.07
N VAL A 192 7.76 2.69 -35.91
CA VAL A 192 6.60 2.16 -35.25
C VAL A 192 5.63 3.33 -35.10
N HIS A 193 4.51 3.31 -35.84
CA HIS A 193 3.52 4.38 -35.78
C HIS A 193 2.94 4.40 -34.36
N THR A 194 3.50 5.23 -33.49
CA THR A 194 2.88 5.60 -32.23
C THR A 194 1.59 6.32 -32.60
N ASP A 195 0.47 5.63 -32.45
CA ASP A 195 -0.86 6.21 -32.58
C ASP A 195 -0.92 7.47 -31.69
N ALA A 196 -1.33 8.63 -32.19
CA ALA A 196 -1.33 9.88 -31.42
C ALA A 196 -2.20 9.81 -30.14
N ARG A 197 -3.10 8.82 -30.07
CA ARG A 197 -3.97 8.52 -28.93
C ARG A 197 -3.29 7.66 -27.87
N GLN A 198 -2.19 7.00 -28.18
CA GLN A 198 -1.42 6.15 -27.26
C GLN A 198 -1.09 6.82 -25.92
N PRO A 199 -0.54 8.06 -25.87
CA PRO A 199 -0.28 8.73 -24.60
C PRO A 199 -1.55 8.99 -23.77
N ALA A 200 -2.70 9.24 -24.41
CA ALA A 200 -3.95 9.49 -23.71
C ALA A 200 -4.49 8.20 -23.03
N TRP A 201 -4.39 7.05 -23.70
CA TRP A 201 -4.79 5.76 -23.12
C TRP A 201 -3.86 5.32 -22.00
N VAL A 202 -2.55 5.51 -22.15
CA VAL A 202 -1.59 5.25 -21.08
C VAL A 202 -1.87 6.14 -19.88
N ALA A 203 -2.12 7.44 -20.10
CA ALA A 203 -2.50 8.36 -19.03
C ALA A 203 -3.80 7.96 -18.32
N ALA A 204 -4.81 7.46 -19.04
CA ALA A 204 -6.06 6.98 -18.45
C ALA A 204 -5.84 5.73 -17.57
N VAL A 205 -5.02 4.79 -18.01
CA VAL A 205 -4.65 3.61 -17.20
C VAL A 205 -3.84 4.03 -15.97
N ASP A 206 -2.88 4.94 -16.13
CA ASP A 206 -2.05 5.44 -15.03
C ASP A 206 -2.90 6.21 -14.00
N ALA A 207 -3.90 6.98 -14.44
CA ALA A 207 -4.87 7.62 -13.55
C ALA A 207 -5.71 6.59 -12.78
N THR A 208 -6.19 5.54 -13.46
CA THR A 208 -6.97 4.46 -12.83
C THR A 208 -6.13 3.71 -11.78
N ILE A 209 -4.86 3.42 -12.07
CA ILE A 209 -3.93 2.82 -11.12
C ILE A 209 -3.75 3.75 -9.91
N GLY A 210 -3.53 5.04 -10.16
CA GLY A 210 -3.35 6.04 -9.10
C GLY A 210 -4.57 6.17 -8.19
N ASP A 211 -5.78 6.16 -8.75
CA ASP A 211 -7.02 6.23 -7.97
C ASP A 211 -7.24 4.97 -7.14
N GLN A 212 -7.04 3.79 -7.73
CA GLN A 212 -7.12 2.52 -7.00
C GLN A 212 -6.10 2.46 -5.85
N LEU A 213 -4.86 2.88 -6.09
CA LEU A 213 -3.82 2.91 -5.06
C LEU A 213 -4.17 3.92 -3.96
N ARG A 214 -4.67 5.10 -4.32
CA ARG A 214 -5.13 6.10 -3.36
C ARG A 214 -6.24 5.54 -2.48
N MET A 215 -7.21 4.84 -3.05
CA MET A 215 -8.28 4.22 -2.28
C MET A 215 -7.73 3.21 -1.26
N ILE A 216 -6.73 2.38 -1.61
CA ILE A 216 -6.08 1.43 -0.68
C ILE A 216 -5.38 2.18 0.46
N LEU A 217 -4.54 3.17 0.12
CA LEU A 217 -3.74 3.92 1.09
C LEU A 217 -4.58 4.79 2.04
N HIS A 218 -5.82 5.13 1.65
CA HIS A 218 -6.73 5.92 2.47
C HIS A 218 -7.70 5.06 3.30
N GLN A 219 -7.58 3.73 3.24
CA GLN A 219 -8.37 2.87 4.12
C GLN A 219 -7.92 3.08 5.58
N PRO A 220 -8.84 3.39 6.51
CA PRO A 220 -8.49 3.63 7.92
C PRO A 220 -7.75 2.45 8.55
N ALA A 221 -8.14 1.22 8.20
CA ALA A 221 -7.50 0.01 8.71
C ALA A 221 -6.06 -0.16 8.20
N PHE A 222 -5.78 0.27 6.96
CA PHE A 222 -4.42 0.27 6.40
C PHE A 222 -3.55 1.30 7.13
N GLN A 223 -4.04 2.54 7.24
CA GLN A 223 -3.34 3.62 7.91
C GLN A 223 -3.08 3.33 9.39
N ALA A 224 -4.03 2.70 10.10
CA ALA A 224 -3.86 2.33 11.50
C ALA A 224 -2.74 1.30 11.70
N LEU A 225 -2.70 0.28 10.84
CA LEU A 225 -1.65 -0.75 10.87
C LEU A 225 -0.29 -0.14 10.54
N GLU A 226 -0.20 0.64 9.46
CA GLU A 226 1.03 1.33 9.04
C GLU A 226 1.53 2.29 10.12
N ALA A 227 0.64 3.09 10.71
CA ALA A 227 0.97 4.02 11.79
C ALA A 227 1.49 3.29 13.03
N THR A 228 0.93 2.14 13.37
CA THR A 228 1.38 1.32 14.50
C THR A 228 2.83 0.86 14.26
N TRP A 229 3.11 0.26 13.10
CA TRP A 229 4.45 -0.20 12.75
C TRP A 229 5.47 0.93 12.61
N ARG A 230 5.11 2.05 11.97
CA ARG A 230 5.97 3.23 11.86
C ARG A 230 6.24 3.90 13.21
N SER A 231 5.27 3.88 14.12
CA SER A 231 5.47 4.42 15.48
C SER A 231 6.44 3.54 16.28
N VAL A 232 6.33 2.22 16.16
CA VAL A 232 7.31 1.29 16.76
C VAL A 232 8.70 1.54 16.16
N GLN A 233 8.81 1.66 14.84
CA GLN A 233 10.09 1.96 14.17
C GLN A 233 10.70 3.29 14.65
N GLY A 234 9.91 4.35 14.73
CA GLY A 234 10.40 5.64 15.22
C GLY A 234 10.88 5.54 16.67
N LEU A 235 10.09 4.89 17.53
CA LEU A 235 10.44 4.71 18.93
C LEU A 235 11.76 3.95 19.11
N ILE A 236 11.95 2.83 18.40
CA ILE A 236 13.20 2.05 18.52
C ILE A 236 14.40 2.78 17.90
N ALA A 237 14.19 3.56 16.84
CA ALA A 237 15.27 4.32 16.19
C ALA A 237 15.76 5.48 17.07
N ASP A 238 14.88 6.08 17.89
CA ASP A 238 15.24 7.13 18.83
C ASP A 238 15.83 6.58 20.15
N LEU A 239 15.60 5.30 20.45
CA LEU A 239 16.07 4.62 21.67
C LEU A 239 17.36 3.82 21.41
N ASP A 240 18.42 4.49 20.95
CA ASP A 240 19.73 3.87 20.72
C ASP A 240 20.53 3.76 22.03
N SER A 241 20.12 2.84 22.92
CA SER A 241 20.84 2.55 24.16
C SER A 241 20.66 1.11 24.63
N ASP A 242 21.77 0.44 24.92
CA ASP A 242 21.82 -0.90 25.55
C ASP A 242 21.10 -0.97 26.92
N ALA A 243 20.79 0.18 27.52
CA ALA A 243 20.07 0.26 28.78
C ALA A 243 18.54 0.11 28.62
N VAL A 244 18.01 0.21 27.40
CA VAL A 244 16.56 0.15 27.12
C VAL A 244 16.26 -1.07 26.27
N ARG A 245 15.29 -1.88 26.68
CA ARG A 245 14.81 -3.02 25.88
C ARG A 245 13.35 -2.81 25.54
N VAL A 246 12.99 -2.92 24.27
CA VAL A 246 11.61 -2.80 23.81
C VAL A 246 11.06 -4.19 23.50
N PHE A 247 9.86 -4.46 23.99
CA PHE A 247 9.13 -5.70 23.76
C PHE A 247 7.77 -5.38 23.13
N LEU A 248 7.33 -6.22 22.21
CA LEU A 248 6.04 -6.14 21.56
C LEU A 248 5.15 -7.29 22.02
N LEU A 249 3.89 -6.98 22.29
CA LEU A 249 2.81 -7.94 22.48
C LEU A 249 1.69 -7.65 21.49
N ASP A 250 1.45 -8.60 20.58
CA ASP A 250 0.34 -8.54 19.62
C ASP A 250 -0.98 -8.84 20.35
N VAL A 251 -1.75 -7.79 20.63
CA VAL A 251 -3.02 -7.87 21.36
C VAL A 251 -3.95 -6.73 20.95
N THR A 252 -5.23 -7.06 20.77
CA THR A 252 -6.26 -6.07 20.46
C THR A 252 -6.89 -5.50 21.73
N ARG A 253 -7.46 -4.29 21.64
CA ARG A 253 -8.27 -3.71 22.72
C ARG A 253 -9.44 -4.60 23.12
N GLN A 254 -10.07 -5.29 22.17
CA GLN A 254 -11.20 -6.17 22.44
C GLN A 254 -10.77 -7.41 23.22
N GLU A 255 -9.61 -7.99 22.92
CA GLU A 255 -9.04 -9.10 23.67
C GLU A 255 -8.76 -8.72 25.12
N LEU A 256 -8.15 -7.55 25.36
CA LEU A 256 -7.89 -7.05 26.72
C LEU A 256 -9.18 -6.85 27.52
N LEU A 257 -10.22 -6.28 26.89
CA LEU A 257 -11.52 -6.09 27.55
C LEU A 257 -12.23 -7.42 27.82
N THR A 258 -12.10 -8.39 26.91
CA THR A 258 -12.69 -9.72 27.06
C THR A 258 -12.01 -10.49 28.19
N ASP A 259 -10.68 -10.47 28.26
CA ASP A 259 -9.90 -11.09 29.34
C ASP A 259 -10.27 -10.50 30.71
N LEU A 260 -10.41 -9.16 30.81
CA LEU A 260 -10.85 -8.51 32.04
C LEU A 260 -12.30 -8.87 32.42
N HIS A 261 -13.19 -8.98 31.43
CA HIS A 261 -14.58 -9.38 31.66
C HIS A 261 -14.67 -10.83 32.14
N SER A 262 -13.93 -11.74 31.51
CA SER A 262 -13.82 -13.15 31.91
C SER A 262 -13.25 -13.33 33.31
N ALA A 263 -12.33 -12.44 33.72
CA ALA A 263 -11.78 -12.39 35.07
C ALA A 263 -12.72 -11.76 36.12
N GLY A 264 -13.98 -11.47 35.77
CA GLY A 264 -14.94 -10.85 36.69
C GLY A 264 -14.56 -9.43 37.12
N GLY A 265 -13.72 -8.75 36.33
CA GLY A 265 -13.20 -7.42 36.64
C GLY A 265 -12.03 -7.39 37.61
N ASP A 266 -11.50 -8.54 38.06
CA ASP A 266 -10.27 -8.60 38.86
C ASP A 266 -9.04 -8.65 37.93
N PRO A 267 -8.19 -7.61 37.90
CA PRO A 267 -6.99 -7.60 37.07
C PRO A 267 -6.02 -8.74 37.38
N LYS A 268 -5.97 -9.24 38.62
CA LYS A 268 -5.02 -10.32 39.00
C LYS A 268 -5.44 -11.68 38.48
N ALA A 269 -6.71 -11.86 38.19
CA ALA A 269 -7.25 -13.10 37.63
C ALA A 269 -7.20 -13.12 36.09
N THR A 270 -6.63 -12.09 35.46
CA THR A 270 -6.51 -11.99 34.00
C THR A 270 -5.38 -12.85 33.45
N SER A 271 -5.54 -13.29 32.20
CA SER A 271 -4.50 -13.97 31.45
C SER A 271 -3.30 -13.05 31.21
N LEU A 272 -3.56 -11.75 31.01
CA LEU A 272 -2.52 -10.73 30.91
C LEU A 272 -1.65 -10.64 32.18
N TYR A 273 -2.26 -10.69 33.37
CA TYR A 273 -1.50 -10.71 34.63
C TYR A 273 -0.62 -11.95 34.73
N THR A 274 -1.14 -13.11 34.34
CA THR A 274 -0.37 -14.36 34.32
C THR A 274 0.84 -14.24 33.39
N LEU A 275 0.67 -13.67 32.19
CA LEU A 275 1.76 -13.45 31.24
C LEU A 275 2.82 -12.47 31.80
N LEU A 276 2.38 -11.29 32.26
CA LEU A 276 3.30 -10.20 32.59
C LEU A 276 3.96 -10.36 33.95
N VAL A 277 3.24 -10.91 34.93
CA VAL A 277 3.70 -11.00 36.32
C VAL A 277 4.13 -12.42 36.65
N ASP A 278 3.25 -13.42 36.49
CA ASP A 278 3.56 -14.78 36.94
C ASP A 278 4.61 -15.47 36.06
N GLN A 279 4.56 -15.29 34.75
CA GLN A 279 5.54 -15.85 33.83
C GLN A 279 6.77 -14.97 33.69
N GLY A 280 6.59 -13.64 33.61
CA GLY A 280 7.69 -12.67 33.58
C GLY A 280 8.62 -12.80 34.80
N ALA A 281 8.08 -12.93 36.01
CA ALA A 281 8.87 -13.08 37.23
C ALA A 281 9.53 -14.46 37.40
N ARG A 282 9.10 -15.49 36.67
CA ARG A 282 9.67 -16.85 36.73
C ARG A 282 10.88 -17.03 35.81
N MET A 283 11.10 -16.13 34.86
CA MET A 283 12.29 -16.17 34.01
C MET A 283 13.49 -15.59 34.78
N PRO A 284 14.63 -16.30 34.88
CA PRO A 284 15.80 -15.84 35.65
C PRO A 284 16.44 -14.55 35.13
N ASP A 285 16.18 -14.17 33.87
CA ASP A 285 16.47 -12.86 33.23
C ASP A 285 15.18 -12.21 32.68
N GLY A 286 14.05 -12.51 33.32
CA GLY A 286 12.74 -12.03 32.91
C GLY A 286 12.65 -10.50 32.90
N PRO A 287 11.95 -9.91 31.92
CA PRO A 287 11.80 -8.47 31.86
C PRO A 287 11.13 -7.95 33.14
N SER A 288 11.73 -6.92 33.73
CA SER A 288 11.13 -6.14 34.81
C SER A 288 10.45 -4.94 34.17
N TRP A 289 9.14 -5.04 33.95
CA TRP A 289 8.41 -4.01 33.20
C TRP A 289 8.53 -2.63 33.86
N SER A 290 9.15 -1.69 33.15
CA SER A 290 9.27 -0.28 33.55
C SER A 290 8.04 0.51 33.19
N LEU A 291 7.53 0.21 32.00
CA LEU A 291 6.56 0.99 31.27
C LEU A 291 5.75 0.03 30.42
N LEU A 292 4.43 0.18 30.49
CA LEU A 292 3.47 -0.49 29.63
C LEU A 292 2.82 0.59 28.77
N VAL A 293 2.91 0.43 27.45
CA VAL A 293 2.34 1.31 26.42
C VAL A 293 1.18 0.61 25.74
#